data_AF-A0A8K0FWQ6-F1
#
_entry.id   AF-A0A8K0FWQ6-F1
#
_cell.length_a   1.000
_cell.length_b   1.000
_cell.length_c   1.000
_cell.angle_alpha   90.00
_cell.angle_beta   90.00
_cell.angle_gamma   90.00
#
_symmetry.space_group_name_H-M   'P 1'
#
loop_
_entity.id
_entity.type
_entity.pdbx_description
1 polymer ?
#
loop_
_entity_poly.entity_id
_entity_poly.type
_entity_poly.pdbx_seq_one_letter_code
_entity_poly.pdbx_strand_id
1 'polypeptide(L)'
;MYNLTKTIQTEDSEVSCLNVNEAAVMARIMTGSGYAHMEETAATLNMPCMSKGYYHKLQNKMYDNIHTAAWQQMRKAAENKSAIAVEQGNGDADGIPCITIIVDGSWGKRPYNMNCTSMNGSSSAMEADIIAEGFRLSKTMYNIKYARVVGDGDSSVMEKLRTQLPYGPETEIEKIE
;
A
#
# COMPACT_ATOMS: atom_id res chain seq x y z
N MET A 1 45.96 25.23 6.60
CA MET A 1 44.66 24.71 7.05
C MET A 1 43.69 24.84 5.90
N TYR A 2 43.29 23.74 5.26
CA TYR A 2 42.26 23.77 4.23
C TYR A 2 40.93 23.39 4.89
N ASN A 3 39.97 24.32 4.89
CA ASN A 3 38.62 24.06 5.37
C ASN A 3 37.82 23.38 4.25
N LEU A 4 37.57 22.08 4.42
CA LEU A 4 36.62 21.32 3.60
C LEU A 4 35.21 21.64 4.07
N THR A 5 34.52 22.54 3.38
CA THR A 5 33.07 22.73 3.53
C THR A 5 32.35 21.63 2.78
N LYS A 6 31.88 20.61 3.51
CA LYS A 6 31.01 19.57 2.96
C LYS A 6 29.57 20.08 2.97
N THR A 7 29.07 20.51 1.82
CA THR A 7 27.65 20.84 1.66
C THR A 7 26.85 19.55 1.62
N ILE A 8 26.09 19.28 2.68
CA ILE A 8 25.12 18.18 2.72
C ILE A 8 23.84 18.71 2.04
N GLN A 9 23.59 18.29 0.81
CA GLN A 9 22.30 18.50 0.15
C GLN A 9 21.35 17.42 0.67
N THR A 10 20.17 17.80 1.16
CA THR A 10 19.14 16.87 1.66
C THR A 10 18.24 16.33 0.55
N GLU A 11 18.36 16.88 -0.65
CA GLU A 11 17.50 16.60 -1.79
C GLU A 11 18.35 16.17 -2.98
N ASP A 12 18.03 15.02 -3.57
CA ASP A 12 18.61 14.60 -4.84
C ASP A 12 18.20 15.61 -5.93
N SER A 13 19.18 16.22 -6.58
CA SER A 13 19.00 17.29 -7.58
C SER A 13 18.28 16.88 -8.88
N GLU A 14 17.83 15.63 -8.99
CA GLU A 14 17.11 15.08 -10.16
C GLU A 14 15.66 14.67 -9.86
N VAL A 15 15.09 15.05 -8.71
CA VAL A 15 13.67 14.77 -8.44
C VAL A 15 12.80 15.70 -9.27
N SER A 16 12.00 15.11 -10.18
CA SER A 16 10.92 15.80 -10.90
C SER A 16 9.97 16.41 -9.88
N CYS A 17 10.14 17.69 -9.59
CA CYS A 17 9.35 18.39 -8.60
C CYS A 17 7.92 18.55 -9.12
N LEU A 18 6.93 18.23 -8.26
CA LEU A 18 5.53 18.50 -8.57
C LEU A 18 5.35 20.00 -8.71
N ASN A 19 4.55 20.42 -9.70
CA ASN A 19 4.17 21.82 -9.76
C ASN A 19 3.25 22.18 -8.59
N VAL A 20 3.06 23.47 -8.33
CA VAL A 20 2.29 23.96 -7.17
C VAL A 20 0.88 23.37 -7.10
N ASN A 21 0.19 23.23 -8.23
CA ASN A 21 -1.16 22.67 -8.27
C ASN A 21 -1.15 21.16 -7.98
N GLU A 22 -0.17 20.43 -8.52
CA GLU A 22 0.02 19.01 -8.24
C GLU A 22 0.36 18.77 -6.77
N ALA A 23 1.27 19.57 -6.20
CA ALA A 23 1.64 19.50 -4.79
C ALA A 23 0.44 19.78 -3.87
N ALA A 24 -0.36 20.80 -4.19
CA ALA A 24 -1.57 21.12 -3.44
C ALA A 24 -2.59 19.96 -3.48
N VAL A 25 -2.82 19.36 -4.65
CA VAL A 25 -3.71 18.20 -4.80
C VAL A 25 -3.15 16.98 -4.07
N MET A 26 -1.85 16.71 -4.18
CA MET A 26 -1.20 15.60 -3.48
C MET A 26 -1.35 15.75 -1.96
N ALA A 27 -1.11 16.95 -1.41
CA ALA A 27 -1.31 17.23 0.01
C ALA A 27 -2.76 16.94 0.45
N ARG A 28 -3.73 17.30 -0.40
CA ARG A 28 -5.16 17.03 -0.13
C ARG A 28 -5.48 15.54 -0.08
N ILE A 29 -4.93 14.77 -1.03
CA ILE A 29 -5.08 13.31 -1.09
C ILE A 29 -4.47 12.65 0.16
N MET A 30 -3.25 13.03 0.54
CA MET A 30 -2.57 12.48 1.72
C MET A 30 -3.32 12.77 3.02
N THR A 31 -4.00 13.91 3.09
CA THR A 31 -4.84 14.30 4.23
C THR A 31 -6.22 13.63 4.20
N GLY A 32 -6.52 12.80 3.19
CA GLY A 32 -7.80 12.10 3.06
C GLY A 32 -8.99 13.03 2.80
N SER A 33 -8.76 14.12 2.07
CA SER A 33 -9.76 15.16 1.88
C SER A 33 -10.01 15.50 0.41
N GLY A 34 -11.12 16.18 0.13
CA GLY A 34 -11.56 16.51 -1.24
C GLY A 34 -11.43 17.99 -1.63
N TYR A 35 -11.98 18.29 -2.82
CA TYR A 35 -12.01 19.63 -3.43
C TYR A 35 -12.64 20.69 -2.52
N ALA A 36 -13.73 20.38 -1.82
CA ALA A 36 -14.47 21.35 -0.99
C ALA A 36 -13.56 22.05 0.03
N HIS A 37 -12.64 21.30 0.64
CA HIS A 37 -11.73 21.88 1.61
C HIS A 37 -10.53 22.59 0.94
N MET A 38 -10.14 22.21 -0.28
CA MET A 38 -9.20 23.04 -1.07
C MET A 38 -9.79 24.43 -1.34
N GLU A 39 -11.07 24.49 -1.72
CA GLU A 39 -11.81 25.73 -1.93
C GLU A 39 -11.94 26.55 -0.64
N GLU A 40 -12.25 25.91 0.49
CA GLU A 40 -12.28 26.54 1.81
C GLU A 40 -10.91 27.12 2.22
N THR A 41 -9.83 26.35 2.02
CA THR A 41 -8.47 26.80 2.34
C THR A 41 -8.10 28.00 1.47
N ALA A 42 -8.41 27.93 0.18
CA ALA A 42 -8.12 29.01 -0.75
C ALA A 42 -8.91 30.29 -0.40
N ALA A 43 -10.19 30.16 -0.05
CA ALA A 43 -11.01 31.28 0.40
C ALA A 43 -10.49 31.89 1.71
N THR A 44 -10.08 31.07 2.68
CA THR A 44 -9.52 31.51 3.96
C THR A 44 -8.24 32.32 3.78
N LEU A 45 -7.40 31.91 2.85
CA LEU A 45 -6.14 32.59 2.53
C LEU A 45 -6.30 33.72 1.52
N ASN A 46 -7.52 33.98 1.03
CA ASN A 46 -7.81 34.93 -0.04
C ASN A 46 -6.96 34.69 -1.30
N MET A 47 -6.78 33.43 -1.68
CA MET A 47 -6.04 32.99 -2.87
C MET A 47 -6.99 32.40 -3.93
N PRO A 48 -6.64 32.46 -5.23
CA PRO A 48 -7.42 31.80 -6.26
C PRO A 48 -7.42 30.28 -6.07
N CYS A 49 -8.59 29.65 -6.16
CA CYS A 49 -8.73 28.19 -6.16
C CYS A 49 -8.75 27.67 -7.61
N MET A 50 -8.16 26.50 -7.81
CA MET A 50 -8.27 25.79 -9.08
C MET A 50 -9.72 25.35 -9.34
N SER A 51 -10.10 25.20 -10.62
CA SER A 51 -11.45 24.72 -10.93
C SER A 51 -11.63 23.25 -10.54
N LYS A 52 -12.86 22.88 -10.16
CA LYS A 52 -13.20 21.49 -9.78
C LYS A 52 -12.83 20.46 -10.85
N GLY A 53 -13.06 20.76 -12.13
CA GLY A 53 -12.70 19.86 -13.23
C GLY A 53 -11.20 19.67 -13.37
N TYR A 54 -10.42 20.73 -13.20
CA TYR A 54 -8.96 20.65 -13.24
C TYR A 54 -8.40 19.91 -12.02
N TYR A 55 -8.97 20.14 -10.82
CA TYR A 55 -8.63 19.41 -9.60
C TYR A 55 -8.78 17.89 -9.80
N HIS A 56 -9.93 17.41 -10.29
CA HIS A 56 -10.13 15.97 -10.51
C HIS A 56 -9.16 15.38 -11.53
N LYS A 57 -8.80 16.14 -12.59
CA LYS A 57 -7.81 15.69 -13.57
C LYS A 57 -6.45 15.46 -12.91
N LEU A 58 -6.00 16.40 -12.08
CA LEU A 58 -4.76 16.25 -11.32
C LEU A 58 -4.87 15.13 -10.28
N GLN A 59 -6.01 15.02 -9.62
CA GLN A 59 -6.26 13.99 -8.60
C GLN A 59 -6.13 12.59 -9.20
N ASN A 60 -6.73 12.34 -10.36
CA ASN A 60 -6.62 11.05 -11.06
C ASN A 60 -5.17 10.77 -11.47
N LYS A 61 -4.48 11.77 -12.03
CA LYS A 61 -3.05 11.65 -12.35
C LYS A 61 -2.22 11.27 -11.10
N MET A 62 -2.50 11.89 -9.96
CA MET A 62 -1.81 11.58 -8.70
C MET A 62 -2.16 10.19 -8.19
N TYR A 63 -3.42 9.74 -8.32
CA TYR A 63 -3.79 8.37 -7.96
C TYR A 63 -3.04 7.32 -8.78
N ASP A 64 -2.94 7.52 -10.09
CA ASP A 64 -2.18 6.62 -10.96
C ASP A 64 -0.69 6.58 -10.55
N ASN A 65 -0.10 7.75 -10.28
CA ASN A 65 1.29 7.85 -9.83
C ASN A 65 1.51 7.16 -8.47
N ILE A 66 0.64 7.41 -7.50
CA ILE A 66 0.70 6.79 -6.16
C ILE A 66 0.55 5.28 -6.29
N HIS A 67 -0.39 4.83 -7.11
CA HIS A 67 -0.61 3.40 -7.38
C HIS A 67 0.64 2.76 -7.99
N THR A 68 1.21 3.34 -9.04
CA THR A 68 2.45 2.83 -9.66
C THR A 68 3.63 2.84 -8.70
N ALA A 69 3.80 3.91 -7.92
CA ALA A 69 4.87 4.01 -6.92
C ALA A 69 4.70 2.97 -5.81
N ALA A 70 3.49 2.79 -5.29
CA ALA A 70 3.16 1.76 -4.31
C ALA A 70 3.50 0.36 -4.87
N TRP A 71 3.10 0.05 -6.10
CA TRP A 71 3.43 -1.21 -6.76
C TRP A 71 4.94 -1.44 -6.91
N GLN A 72 5.69 -0.42 -7.31
CA GLN A 72 7.14 -0.52 -7.44
C GLN A 72 7.82 -0.76 -6.08
N GLN A 73 7.37 -0.08 -5.02
CA GLN A 73 7.89 -0.28 -3.67
C GLN A 73 7.57 -1.68 -3.15
N MET A 74 6.35 -2.17 -3.37
CA MET A 74 5.96 -3.54 -3.02
C MET A 74 6.83 -4.58 -3.73
N ARG A 75 7.13 -4.38 -5.02
CA ARG A 75 8.04 -5.27 -5.79
C ARG A 75 9.46 -5.27 -5.23
N LYS A 76 10.07 -4.10 -5.04
CA LYS A 76 11.41 -3.98 -4.46
C LYS A 76 11.49 -4.60 -3.06
N ALA A 77 10.47 -4.38 -2.24
CA ALA A 77 10.39 -4.99 -0.92
C ALA A 77 10.25 -6.51 -0.99
N ALA A 78 9.50 -7.04 -1.96
CA ALA A 78 9.36 -8.47 -2.19
C ALA A 78 10.69 -9.12 -2.61
N GLU A 79 11.42 -8.51 -3.55
CA GLU A 79 12.75 -8.97 -3.99
C GLU A 79 13.78 -8.95 -2.85
N ASN A 80 13.80 -7.89 -2.05
CA ASN A 80 14.71 -7.82 -0.90
C ASN A 80 14.38 -8.89 0.15
N LYS A 81 13.09 -9.09 0.44
CA LYS A 81 12.65 -10.12 1.39
C LYS A 81 12.90 -11.53 0.88
N SER A 82 12.75 -11.77 -0.42
CA SER A 82 13.04 -13.07 -1.01
C SER A 82 14.53 -13.39 -0.95
N ALA A 83 15.41 -12.43 -1.23
CA ALA A 83 16.85 -12.59 -1.08
C ALA A 83 17.25 -12.93 0.37
N ILE A 84 16.70 -12.20 1.36
CA ILE A 84 16.92 -12.47 2.79
C ILE A 84 16.42 -13.87 3.17
N ALA A 85 15.26 -14.29 2.66
CA ALA A 85 14.73 -15.62 2.95
C ALA A 85 15.59 -16.76 2.36
N VAL A 86 16.14 -16.56 1.15
CA VAL A 86 17.09 -17.51 0.55
C VAL A 86 18.38 -17.58 1.37
N GLU A 87 18.92 -16.43 1.81
CA GLU A 87 20.11 -16.38 2.67
C GLU A 87 19.92 -17.13 4.00
N GLN A 88 18.71 -17.04 4.57
CA GLN A 88 18.34 -17.73 5.80
C GLN A 88 18.01 -19.22 5.60
N GLY A 89 18.01 -19.73 4.35
CA GLY A 89 17.60 -21.10 4.04
C GLY A 89 16.11 -21.36 4.26
N ASN A 90 15.28 -20.31 4.35
CA ASN A 90 13.84 -20.37 4.55
C ASN A 90 13.11 -20.58 3.21
N GLY A 91 13.41 -21.69 2.53
CA GLY A 91 12.72 -22.14 1.32
C GLY A 91 11.74 -23.28 1.61
N ASP A 92 10.64 -23.32 0.87
CA ASP A 92 9.73 -24.48 0.84
C ASP A 92 10.38 -25.69 0.13
N ALA A 93 9.71 -26.84 0.12
CA ALA A 93 10.14 -28.06 -0.59
C ALA A 93 10.44 -27.83 -2.10
N ASP A 94 9.81 -26.80 -2.69
CA ASP A 94 10.02 -26.37 -4.08
C ASP A 94 11.21 -25.38 -4.27
N GLY A 95 11.91 -25.01 -3.19
CA GLY A 95 12.96 -23.99 -3.21
C GLY A 95 12.45 -22.54 -3.32
N ILE A 96 11.14 -22.33 -3.16
CA ILE A 96 10.52 -21.00 -3.21
C ILE A 96 10.71 -20.31 -1.85
N PRO A 97 11.23 -19.06 -1.81
CA PRO A 97 11.44 -18.34 -0.57
C PRO A 97 10.11 -18.07 0.17
N CYS A 98 10.11 -18.42 1.45
CA CYS A 98 8.99 -18.21 2.36
C CYS A 98 9.20 -16.94 3.17
N ILE A 99 8.32 -15.94 2.98
CA ILE A 99 8.45 -14.65 3.68
C ILE A 99 7.29 -14.40 4.65
N THR A 100 7.60 -13.76 5.77
CA THR A 100 6.60 -13.29 6.74
C THR A 100 6.09 -11.91 6.33
N ILE A 101 4.78 -11.76 6.33
CA ILE A 101 4.13 -10.47 6.08
C ILE A 101 3.40 -9.99 7.32
N ILE A 102 3.41 -8.68 7.50
CA ILE A 102 2.60 -8.01 8.51
C ILE A 102 1.39 -7.45 7.77
N VAL A 103 0.20 -7.82 8.22
CA VAL A 103 -1.07 -7.36 7.67
C VAL A 103 -1.71 -6.48 8.73
N ASP A 104 -1.54 -5.18 8.58
CA ASP A 104 -2.25 -4.20 9.42
C ASP A 104 -3.62 -3.89 8.79
N GLY A 105 -4.66 -4.59 9.27
CA GLY A 105 -6.05 -4.41 8.84
C GLY A 105 -6.71 -3.11 9.36
N SER A 106 -5.95 -2.12 9.80
CA SER A 106 -6.50 -0.89 10.39
C SER A 106 -7.08 0.11 9.40
N TRP A 107 -7.00 -0.11 8.09
CA TRP A 107 -7.54 0.87 7.13
C TRP A 107 -9.09 0.80 7.02
N GLY A 108 -9.72 -0.33 7.32
CA GLY A 108 -11.18 -0.49 7.24
C GLY A 108 -11.98 0.01 8.46
N LYS A 109 -11.35 0.27 9.62
CA LYS A 109 -12.06 0.51 10.90
C LYS A 109 -12.25 1.98 11.29
N ARG A 110 -12.08 2.95 10.38
CA ARG A 110 -12.35 4.39 10.65
C ARG A 110 -13.07 5.00 9.43
N PRO A 111 -14.31 5.56 9.52
CA PRO A 111 -15.03 6.08 10.70
C PRO A 111 -16.35 5.35 11.02
N TYR A 112 -16.85 5.56 12.24
CA TYR A 112 -18.21 5.24 12.66
C TYR A 112 -19.22 5.82 11.65
N ASN A 113 -20.10 4.95 11.12
CA ASN A 113 -21.26 5.27 10.29
C ASN A 113 -21.04 5.49 8.77
N MET A 114 -20.15 4.73 8.13
CA MET A 114 -20.19 4.56 6.67
C MET A 114 -20.63 3.14 6.31
N ASN A 115 -21.90 3.01 5.90
CA ASN A 115 -22.38 1.88 5.11
C ASN A 115 -21.65 1.90 3.76
N CYS A 116 -20.47 1.30 3.69
CA CYS A 116 -19.90 0.86 2.41
C CYS A 116 -20.83 -0.24 1.89
N THR A 117 -21.77 0.16 1.04
CA THR A 117 -22.78 -0.72 0.45
C THR A 117 -22.08 -1.83 -0.31
N SER A 118 -22.24 -3.03 0.23
CA SER A 118 -21.93 -4.33 -0.32
C SER A 118 -22.24 -4.44 -1.81
N MET A 119 -21.23 -4.72 -2.62
CA MET A 119 -21.43 -5.70 -3.69
C MET A 119 -21.09 -7.07 -3.07
N ASN A 120 -22.13 -7.69 -2.51
CA ASN A 120 -22.21 -9.06 -2.00
C ASN A 120 -21.37 -9.51 -0.78
N GLY A 121 -20.75 -8.61 -0.01
CA GLY A 121 -20.08 -8.97 1.26
C GLY A 121 -19.90 -7.79 2.21
N SER A 122 -19.62 -8.05 3.49
CA SER A 122 -19.23 -7.01 4.46
C SER A 122 -17.87 -6.41 4.08
N SER A 123 -17.56 -5.20 4.53
CA SER A 123 -16.24 -4.57 4.31
C SER A 123 -15.09 -5.49 4.75
N SER A 124 -15.27 -6.22 5.84
CA SER A 124 -14.30 -7.22 6.34
C SER A 124 -14.18 -8.45 5.43
N ALA A 125 -15.26 -8.85 4.76
CA ALA A 125 -15.23 -9.98 3.81
C ALA A 125 -14.50 -9.60 2.52
N MET A 126 -14.69 -8.36 2.03
CA MET A 126 -13.96 -7.81 0.88
C MET A 126 -12.48 -7.65 1.17
N GLU A 127 -12.12 -7.18 2.37
CA GLU A 127 -10.74 -7.11 2.82
C GLU A 127 -10.08 -8.50 2.81
N ALA A 128 -10.75 -9.50 3.38
CA ALA A 128 -10.28 -10.88 3.36
C ALA A 128 -10.14 -11.44 1.93
N ASP A 129 -11.06 -11.11 1.00
CA ASP A 129 -10.94 -11.49 -0.42
C ASP A 129 -9.72 -10.87 -1.10
N ILE A 130 -9.50 -9.57 -0.90
CA ILE A 130 -8.37 -8.84 -1.49
C ILE A 130 -7.05 -9.39 -0.95
N ILE A 131 -6.98 -9.68 0.35
CA ILE A 131 -5.80 -10.29 0.96
C ILE A 131 -5.55 -11.68 0.39
N ALA A 132 -6.57 -12.55 0.32
CA ALA A 132 -6.41 -13.90 -0.21
C ALA A 132 -5.99 -13.91 -1.69
N GLU A 133 -6.56 -13.01 -2.50
CA GLU A 133 -6.13 -12.81 -3.89
C GLU A 133 -4.68 -12.31 -3.97
N GLY A 134 -4.27 -11.42 -3.06
CA GLY A 134 -2.89 -10.97 -2.92
C GLY A 134 -1.89 -12.11 -2.67
N PHE A 135 -2.28 -13.12 -1.89
CA PHE A 135 -1.48 -14.34 -1.67
C PHE A 135 -1.37 -15.17 -2.95
N ARG A 136 -2.47 -15.40 -3.65
CA ARG A 136 -2.46 -16.16 -4.92
C ARG A 136 -1.57 -15.49 -5.97
N LEU A 137 -1.69 -14.16 -6.06
CA LEU A 137 -0.93 -13.35 -6.98
C LEU A 137 0.55 -13.27 -6.63
N SER A 138 0.96 -13.38 -5.36
CA SER A 138 2.38 -13.33 -4.99
C SER A 138 3.19 -14.50 -5.56
N LYS A 139 2.61 -15.71 -5.57
CA LYS A 139 3.23 -16.87 -6.20
C LYS A 139 3.41 -16.65 -7.70
N THR A 140 2.37 -16.16 -8.38
CA THR A 140 2.40 -15.97 -9.84
C THR A 140 3.31 -14.82 -10.26
N MET A 141 3.26 -13.68 -9.56
CA MET A 141 3.96 -12.45 -9.97
C MET A 141 5.39 -12.36 -9.48
N TYR A 142 5.68 -12.89 -8.28
CA TYR A 142 6.97 -12.70 -7.61
C TYR A 142 7.66 -14.01 -7.26
N ASN A 143 7.03 -15.16 -7.52
CA ASN A 143 7.53 -16.48 -7.13
C ASN A 143 7.91 -16.55 -5.65
N ILE A 144 7.04 -16.03 -4.79
CA ILE A 144 7.20 -16.00 -3.33
C ILE A 144 5.95 -16.59 -2.68
N LYS A 145 6.15 -17.41 -1.63
CA LYS A 145 5.08 -17.91 -0.76
C LYS A 145 5.10 -17.16 0.57
N TYR A 146 3.92 -16.80 1.08
CA TYR A 146 3.77 -16.24 2.41
C TYR A 146 3.50 -17.37 3.40
N ALA A 147 4.48 -17.72 4.23
CA ALA A 147 4.34 -18.82 5.21
C ALA A 147 3.71 -18.34 6.53
N ARG A 148 3.92 -17.07 6.90
CA ARG A 148 3.52 -16.54 8.20
C ARG A 148 2.90 -15.16 8.08
N VAL A 149 1.83 -14.91 8.83
CA VAL A 149 1.09 -13.64 8.88
C VAL A 149 1.10 -13.11 10.30
N VAL A 150 1.55 -11.86 10.47
CA VAL A 150 1.46 -11.12 11.73
C VAL A 150 0.37 -10.07 11.58
N GLY A 151 -0.63 -10.06 12.46
CA GLY A 151 -1.70 -9.08 12.39
C GLY A 151 -2.69 -9.18 13.55
N ASP A 152 -3.17 -8.02 13.99
CA ASP A 152 -4.24 -7.85 15.00
C ASP A 152 -5.65 -8.09 14.41
N GLY A 153 -5.73 -8.29 13.09
CA GLY A 153 -6.97 -8.41 12.32
C GLY A 153 -7.72 -9.75 12.46
N ASP A 154 -9.05 -9.66 12.39
CA ASP A 154 -10.06 -10.65 12.77
C ASP A 154 -9.98 -12.01 12.03
N SER A 155 -10.51 -13.07 12.67
CA SER A 155 -10.48 -14.48 12.25
C SER A 155 -10.91 -14.80 10.82
N SER A 156 -11.64 -13.89 10.15
CA SER A 156 -12.17 -14.08 8.80
C SER A 156 -11.08 -14.15 7.71
N VAL A 157 -9.94 -13.47 7.86
CA VAL A 157 -8.83 -13.52 6.89
C VAL A 157 -8.16 -14.90 6.93
N MET A 158 -7.84 -15.38 8.12
CA MET A 158 -7.22 -16.71 8.31
C MET A 158 -8.17 -17.83 7.89
N GLU A 159 -9.46 -17.72 8.18
CA GLU A 159 -10.48 -18.68 7.73
C GLU A 159 -10.53 -18.75 6.20
N LYS A 160 -10.44 -17.62 5.51
CA LYS A 160 -10.48 -17.56 4.06
C LYS A 160 -9.21 -18.10 3.41
N LEU A 161 -8.05 -17.82 3.99
CA LEU A 161 -6.76 -18.39 3.56
C LEU A 161 -6.73 -19.91 3.73
N ARG A 162 -7.28 -20.44 4.83
CA ARG A 162 -7.44 -21.89 5.06
C ARG A 162 -8.44 -22.53 4.10
N THR A 163 -9.48 -21.81 3.70
CA THR A 163 -10.49 -22.32 2.76
C THR A 163 -9.98 -22.31 1.32
N GLN A 164 -9.35 -21.21 0.90
CA GLN A 164 -8.91 -21.01 -0.48
C GLN A 164 -7.58 -21.70 -0.80
N LEU A 165 -6.78 -22.04 0.22
CA LEU A 165 -5.47 -22.70 0.08
C LEU A 165 -4.65 -22.10 -1.08
N PRO A 166 -4.29 -20.81 -1.02
CA PRO A 166 -3.71 -20.07 -2.16
C PRO A 166 -2.39 -20.68 -2.68
N TYR A 167 -1.73 -21.51 -1.88
CA TYR A 167 -0.50 -22.22 -2.25
C TYR A 167 -0.65 -23.75 -2.37
N GLY A 168 -1.84 -24.30 -2.10
CA GLY A 168 -2.12 -25.73 -2.02
C GLY A 168 -2.17 -26.27 -0.57
N PRO A 169 -2.53 -27.55 -0.39
CA PRO A 169 -2.71 -28.16 0.93
C PRO A 169 -1.40 -28.42 1.69
N GLU A 170 -0.25 -28.32 1.02
CA GLU A 170 1.06 -28.64 1.60
C GLU A 170 1.74 -27.44 2.25
N THR A 171 1.25 -26.22 1.99
CA THR A 171 1.76 -24.99 2.58
C THR A 171 0.69 -24.38 3.49
N GLU A 172 0.72 -24.73 4.77
CA GLU A 172 -0.16 -24.12 5.76
C GLU A 172 0.37 -22.74 6.18
N ILE A 173 -0.52 -21.75 6.24
CA ILE A 173 -0.17 -20.37 6.62
C ILE A 173 -0.36 -20.22 8.13
N GLU A 174 0.71 -19.94 8.85
CA GLU A 174 0.69 -19.75 10.30
C GLU A 174 0.40 -18.29 10.67
N LYS A 175 -0.46 -18.07 11.66
CA LYS A 175 -0.62 -16.76 12.31
C LYS A 175 0.37 -16.65 13.46
N ILE A 176 1.11 -15.55 13.51
CA ILE A 176 1.95 -15.17 14.65
C ILE A 176 1.27 -13.98 15.34
N GLU A 177 1.06 -14.10 16.65
CA GLU A 177 0.57 -13.01 17.52
C GLU A 177 1.72 -12.21 18.15
#